data_AF-A0A7W8IS57-F1
#
_entry.id   AF-A0A7W8IS57-F1
#
_cell.length_a   1.000
_cell.length_b   1.000
_cell.length_c   1.000
_cell.angle_alpha   90.00
_cell.angle_beta   90.00
_cell.angle_gamma   90.00
#
_symmetry.space_group_name_H-M   'P 1'
#
loop_
_entity.id
_entity.type
_entity.pdbx_description
1 polymer ?
#
loop_
_entity_poly.entity_id
_entity_poly.type
_entity_poly.pdbx_seq_one_letter_code
_entity_poly.pdbx_strand_id
1 'polypeptide(L)'
;MDKILKVKNVLVTSVLLTSILGGTHAFADSNDTTAGQNAVVDEQTASDAGTTPDSFLYTFDKLFEDLQLAITTDSAKESDLLLQFAKERLAEAKVMTEAEKQEFVKKAVEEYMQLLVQSQEKVSEAINEDELTDEKQEELANKLEEVANVDEKSEETISQNLDENTKEELEEAQETTKAVANVVKGIDAKMVQSLRDQGFGYGEIAKIAALAEATGKTVEEISASVKEGKGFGELLRENGLHPKEISTMIKEKRLTAELEEAKANGDDKKVERLQQKLAKLEAKKADEANKKGKNKMKDEAQEAEAVENDEKAAVGDATNQVKDEEDMKEESQASATKAEKQQKETNTHAEKATEEAQKREVKAKEEEPKREEKAREEVQKHEEKASEEAQKREEKANEEAQKRAEEKKKEKKNENGNNKENKDEDNG
;
A
#
# COMPACT_ATOMS: atom_id res chain seq x y z
N MET A 1 17.03 -8.55 -64.49
CA MET A 1 15.75 -7.82 -64.42
C MET A 1 14.82 -8.73 -63.66
N ASP A 2 14.38 -8.29 -62.47
CA ASP A 2 13.06 -8.57 -61.89
C ASP A 2 13.05 -8.02 -60.46
N LYS A 3 12.54 -6.79 -60.35
CA LYS A 3 12.29 -6.10 -59.08
C LYS A 3 10.97 -6.62 -58.52
N ILE A 4 11.03 -7.43 -57.47
CA ILE A 4 9.85 -7.83 -56.70
C ILE A 4 9.47 -6.67 -55.77
N LEU A 5 8.42 -5.96 -56.14
CA LEU A 5 7.73 -4.95 -55.34
C LEU A 5 6.97 -5.63 -54.18
N LYS A 6 7.43 -5.41 -52.95
CA LYS A 6 6.65 -5.70 -51.74
C LYS A 6 5.67 -4.55 -51.51
N VAL A 7 4.40 -4.76 -51.84
CA VAL A 7 3.29 -3.87 -51.48
C VAL A 7 2.91 -4.15 -50.03
N LYS A 8 3.01 -3.12 -49.18
CA LYS A 8 2.53 -3.13 -47.79
C LYS A 8 1.02 -2.92 -47.80
N ASN A 9 0.26 -3.90 -47.30
CA ASN A 9 -1.15 -3.70 -46.96
C ASN A 9 -1.22 -2.95 -45.63
N VAL A 10 -1.51 -1.66 -45.69
CA VAL A 10 -1.95 -0.86 -44.54
C VAL A 10 -3.47 -0.95 -44.50
N LEU A 11 -4.01 -1.68 -43.53
CA LEU A 11 -5.44 -1.77 -43.29
C LEU A 11 -5.77 -0.77 -42.18
N VAL A 12 -6.19 0.44 -42.59
CA VAL A 12 -6.69 1.50 -41.71
C VAL A 12 -8.13 1.15 -41.35
N THR A 13 -8.34 0.57 -40.18
CA THR A 13 -9.68 0.40 -39.61
C THR A 13 -10.02 1.66 -38.81
N SER A 14 -10.60 2.64 -39.50
CA SER A 14 -11.16 3.84 -38.89
C SER A 14 -12.50 3.48 -38.25
N VAL A 15 -12.56 3.36 -36.92
CA VAL A 15 -13.82 3.28 -36.18
C VAL A 15 -14.19 4.68 -35.73
N LEU A 16 -15.19 5.21 -36.43
CA LEU A 16 -15.80 6.52 -36.24
C LEU A 16 -16.94 6.34 -35.22
N LEU A 17 -16.65 6.49 -33.92
CA LEU A 17 -17.67 6.49 -32.87
C LEU A 17 -18.18 7.91 -32.63
N THR A 18 -19.09 8.34 -33.51
CA THR A 18 -19.93 9.52 -33.33
C THR A 18 -20.91 9.32 -32.17
N SER A 19 -20.76 10.18 -31.15
CA SER A 19 -21.80 10.94 -30.44
C SER A 19 -23.17 10.28 -30.25
N ILE A 20 -23.63 10.09 -29.01
CA ILE A 20 -25.04 10.18 -28.58
C ILE A 20 -25.12 10.14 -27.04
N LEU A 21 -25.97 11.02 -26.49
CA LEU A 21 -26.47 11.14 -25.09
C LEU A 21 -25.67 12.03 -24.11
N GLY A 22 -25.76 13.35 -24.35
CA GLY A 22 -25.87 14.29 -23.25
C GLY A 22 -27.21 14.11 -22.55
N GLY A 23 -27.18 13.56 -21.33
CA GLY A 23 -28.30 13.56 -20.40
C GLY A 23 -28.27 14.85 -19.58
N THR A 24 -29.31 15.67 -19.71
CA THR A 24 -29.58 16.79 -18.82
C THR A 24 -29.95 16.25 -17.44
N HIS A 25 -29.09 16.42 -16.44
CA HIS A 25 -29.46 16.20 -15.04
C HIS A 25 -30.43 17.30 -14.60
N ALA A 26 -31.70 16.93 -14.40
CA ALA A 26 -32.68 17.77 -13.75
C ALA A 26 -32.45 17.69 -12.23
N PHE A 27 -31.95 18.77 -11.64
CA PHE A 27 -31.91 18.93 -10.19
C PHE A 27 -33.33 19.19 -9.68
N ALA A 28 -33.86 18.26 -8.88
CA ALA A 28 -35.10 18.44 -8.14
C ALA A 28 -34.78 19.11 -6.79
N ASP A 29 -34.99 20.43 -6.72
CA ASP A 29 -34.95 21.21 -5.48
C ASP A 29 -36.14 20.80 -4.60
N SER A 30 -35.87 20.00 -3.57
CA SER A 30 -36.84 19.53 -2.58
C SER A 30 -36.46 20.09 -1.22
N ASN A 31 -36.78 21.36 -0.98
CA ASN A 31 -36.81 21.95 0.35
C ASN A 31 -38.04 21.43 1.11
N ASP A 32 -37.88 20.31 1.81
CA ASP A 32 -38.79 19.94 2.92
C ASP A 32 -38.01 19.86 4.23
N THR A 33 -38.29 20.83 5.08
CA THR A 33 -37.67 21.04 6.38
C THR A 33 -38.24 20.06 7.38
N THR A 34 -37.49 19.00 7.71
CA THR A 34 -37.71 18.24 8.94
C THR A 34 -36.49 18.36 9.84
N ALA A 35 -36.70 19.01 11.00
CA ALA A 35 -35.72 19.19 12.04
C ALA A 35 -35.34 17.85 12.70
N GLY A 36 -34.32 17.19 12.14
CA GLY A 36 -33.46 16.25 12.83
C GLY A 36 -32.07 16.86 12.94
N GLN A 37 -31.37 16.65 14.06
CA GLN A 37 -29.97 17.04 14.22
C GLN A 37 -29.12 16.34 13.16
N ASN A 38 -28.94 16.98 12.00
CA ASN A 38 -28.08 16.49 10.95
C ASN A 38 -26.67 17.00 11.20
N ALA A 39 -25.75 16.05 11.34
CA ALA A 39 -24.36 16.26 11.01
C ALA A 39 -24.31 16.95 9.64
N VAL A 40 -23.68 18.11 9.58
CA VAL A 40 -23.32 18.75 8.31
C VAL A 40 -22.23 17.85 7.72
N VAL A 41 -22.66 16.79 7.04
CA VAL A 41 -21.81 16.03 6.12
C VAL A 41 -21.46 17.03 5.03
N ASP A 42 -20.16 17.25 4.85
CA ASP A 42 -19.64 18.10 3.79
C ASP A 42 -20.12 17.50 2.46
N GLU A 43 -21.09 18.13 1.80
CA GLU A 43 -21.82 17.56 0.65
C GLU A 43 -20.87 17.20 -0.52
N GLN A 44 -19.66 17.77 -0.51
CA GLN A 44 -18.61 17.53 -1.47
C GLN A 44 -17.83 16.22 -1.24
N THR A 45 -17.77 15.66 -0.02
CA THR A 45 -17.07 14.37 0.23
C THR A 45 -17.92 13.18 -0.15
N ALA A 46 -19.24 13.31 -0.07
CA ALA A 46 -20.18 12.28 -0.49
C ALA A 46 -20.29 12.16 -2.02
N SER A 47 -19.98 13.23 -2.77
CA SER A 47 -20.04 13.20 -4.23
C SER A 47 -18.86 12.48 -4.89
N ASP A 48 -17.71 12.46 -4.22
CA ASP A 48 -16.50 11.84 -4.74
C ASP A 48 -16.35 10.36 -4.32
N ALA A 49 -17.16 9.92 -3.36
CA ALA A 49 -17.20 8.52 -2.95
C ALA A 49 -17.91 7.67 -4.02
N GLY A 50 -17.22 6.60 -4.45
CA GLY A 50 -17.77 5.58 -5.33
C GLY A 50 -18.79 4.68 -4.63
N THR A 51 -18.95 3.47 -5.15
CA THR A 51 -19.79 2.48 -4.45
C THR A 51 -19.04 1.99 -3.22
N THR A 52 -19.61 2.11 -2.02
CA THR A 52 -18.91 1.69 -0.79
C THR A 52 -18.82 0.16 -0.65
N PRO A 53 -17.82 -0.37 0.09
CA PRO A 53 -17.58 -1.82 0.20
C PRO A 53 -18.70 -2.67 0.82
N ASP A 54 -19.68 -2.05 1.49
CA ASP A 54 -20.86 -2.70 2.06
C ASP A 54 -22.03 -2.83 1.08
N SER A 55 -21.94 -2.16 -0.07
CA SER A 55 -22.96 -2.23 -1.12
C SER A 55 -22.79 -3.47 -1.98
N PHE A 56 -23.89 -4.10 -2.36
CA PHE A 56 -23.89 -5.20 -3.34
C PHE A 56 -23.31 -4.79 -4.70
N LEU A 57 -23.46 -3.51 -5.08
CA LEU A 57 -22.95 -3.00 -6.36
C LEU A 57 -21.42 -2.86 -6.36
N TYR A 58 -20.77 -2.92 -5.20
CA TYR A 58 -19.32 -2.79 -5.06
C TYR A 58 -18.55 -3.83 -5.86
N THR A 59 -19.04 -5.06 -5.91
CA THR A 59 -18.41 -6.11 -6.72
C THR A 59 -18.44 -5.80 -8.21
N PHE A 60 -19.48 -5.09 -8.68
CA PHE A 60 -19.58 -4.66 -10.07
C PHE A 60 -18.68 -3.46 -10.36
N ASP A 61 -18.56 -2.55 -9.38
CA ASP A 61 -17.62 -1.44 -9.40
C ASP A 61 -16.18 -1.95 -9.59
N LYS A 62 -15.71 -2.82 -8.68
CA LYS A 62 -14.40 -3.49 -8.77
C LYS A 62 -14.20 -4.23 -10.10
N LEU A 63 -15.22 -4.95 -10.59
CA LEU A 63 -15.12 -5.64 -11.89
C LEU A 63 -14.92 -4.66 -13.05
N PHE A 64 -15.58 -3.49 -12.99
CA PHE A 64 -15.43 -2.46 -14.01
C PHE A 64 -14.06 -1.80 -13.94
N GLU A 65 -13.56 -1.53 -12.73
CA GLU A 65 -12.19 -1.06 -12.51
C GLU A 65 -11.15 -2.02 -13.09
N ASP A 66 -11.27 -3.31 -12.74
CA ASP A 66 -10.37 -4.37 -13.23
C ASP A 66 -10.43 -4.48 -14.76
N LEU A 67 -11.62 -4.36 -15.35
CA LEU A 67 -11.78 -4.33 -16.81
C LEU A 67 -11.10 -3.11 -17.42
N GLN A 68 -11.24 -1.93 -16.79
CA GLN A 68 -10.63 -0.69 -17.25
C GLN A 68 -9.09 -0.76 -17.18
N LEU A 69 -8.54 -1.35 -16.12
CA LEU A 69 -7.10 -1.65 -16.03
C LEU A 69 -6.67 -2.65 -17.10
N ALA A 70 -7.42 -3.75 -17.28
CA ALA A 70 -7.08 -4.80 -18.24
C ALA A 70 -7.05 -4.31 -19.70
N ILE A 71 -7.82 -3.29 -20.05
CA ILE A 71 -7.80 -2.67 -21.40
C ILE A 71 -6.80 -1.50 -21.51
N THR A 72 -6.25 -1.02 -20.39
CA THR A 72 -5.30 0.10 -20.37
C THR A 72 -3.88 -0.45 -20.45
N THR A 73 -3.28 -0.39 -21.63
CA THR A 73 -1.95 -0.95 -21.90
C THR A 73 -0.81 0.05 -21.75
N ASP A 74 -1.12 1.31 -21.47
CA ASP A 74 -0.18 2.43 -21.39
C ASP A 74 0.13 2.67 -19.91
N SER A 75 1.40 2.53 -19.53
CA SER A 75 1.84 2.52 -18.13
C SER A 75 1.48 3.84 -17.42
N ALA A 76 1.58 4.96 -18.15
CA ALA A 76 1.21 6.28 -17.65
C ALA A 76 -0.29 6.38 -17.32
N LYS A 77 -1.16 5.99 -18.26
CA LYS A 77 -2.62 6.00 -18.05
C LYS A 77 -3.06 4.98 -17.00
N GLU A 78 -2.43 3.82 -16.96
CA GLU A 78 -2.71 2.79 -15.96
C GLU A 78 -2.39 3.35 -14.56
N SER A 79 -1.27 4.05 -14.41
CA SER A 79 -0.92 4.73 -13.15
C SER A 79 -1.93 5.80 -12.75
N ASP A 80 -2.39 6.62 -13.70
CA ASP A 80 -3.39 7.67 -13.46
C ASP A 80 -4.73 7.07 -12.99
N LEU A 81 -5.11 5.95 -13.59
CA LEU A 81 -6.33 5.24 -13.24
C LEU A 81 -6.24 4.62 -11.85
N LEU A 82 -5.11 3.98 -11.52
CA LEU A 82 -4.85 3.45 -10.18
C LEU A 82 -4.91 4.56 -9.11
N LEU A 83 -4.41 5.76 -9.41
CA LEU A 83 -4.50 6.91 -8.52
C LEU A 83 -5.93 7.42 -8.35
N GLN A 84 -6.76 7.38 -9.40
CA GLN A 84 -8.19 7.70 -9.32
C GLN A 84 -8.90 6.71 -8.39
N PHE A 85 -8.71 5.41 -8.58
CA PHE A 85 -9.27 4.39 -7.70
C PHE A 85 -8.78 4.56 -6.27
N ALA A 86 -7.50 4.90 -6.05
CA ALA A 86 -6.99 5.18 -4.72
C ALA A 86 -7.74 6.36 -4.06
N LYS A 87 -7.98 7.47 -4.79
CA LYS A 87 -8.80 8.58 -4.27
C LYS A 87 -10.22 8.13 -3.91
N GLU A 88 -10.84 7.30 -4.74
CA GLU A 88 -12.18 6.75 -4.48
C GLU A 88 -12.21 5.88 -3.22
N ARG A 89 -11.25 4.95 -3.04
CA ARG A 89 -11.15 4.13 -1.82
C ARG A 89 -10.94 4.98 -0.57
N LEU A 90 -10.17 6.06 -0.67
CA LEU A 90 -10.00 7.00 0.44
C LEU A 90 -11.31 7.74 0.75
N ALA A 91 -12.05 8.20 -0.27
CA ALA A 91 -13.34 8.85 -0.09
C ALA A 91 -14.39 7.90 0.53
N GLU A 92 -14.42 6.64 0.09
CA GLU A 92 -15.25 5.60 0.70
C GLU A 92 -14.88 5.34 2.15
N ALA A 93 -13.58 5.29 2.49
CA ALA A 93 -13.13 5.14 3.87
C ALA A 93 -13.66 6.28 4.75
N LYS A 94 -13.72 7.53 4.24
CA LYS A 94 -14.32 8.67 4.95
C LYS A 94 -15.82 8.47 5.18
N VAL A 95 -16.58 8.15 4.13
CA VAL A 95 -18.03 7.90 4.23
C VAL A 95 -18.34 6.76 5.20
N MET A 96 -17.56 5.67 5.16
CA MET A 96 -17.74 4.52 6.04
C MET A 96 -17.35 4.83 7.49
N THR A 97 -16.39 5.74 7.69
CA THR A 97 -16.02 6.24 9.01
C THR A 97 -17.17 7.03 9.64
N GLU A 98 -17.81 7.93 8.87
CA GLU A 98 -18.97 8.70 9.31
C GLU A 98 -20.19 7.80 9.59
N ALA A 99 -20.32 6.70 8.84
CA ALA A 99 -21.36 5.69 9.04
C ALA A 99 -21.05 4.68 10.17
N GLU A 100 -19.94 4.84 10.90
CA GLU A 100 -19.49 3.96 12.00
C GLU A 100 -19.27 2.49 11.57
N LYS A 101 -18.91 2.26 10.30
CA LYS A 101 -18.75 0.93 9.69
C LYS A 101 -17.28 0.50 9.63
N GLN A 102 -16.67 0.31 10.80
CA GLN A 102 -15.22 0.12 10.97
C GLN A 102 -14.60 -0.99 10.12
N GLU A 103 -15.27 -2.14 9.97
CA GLU A 103 -14.75 -3.27 9.18
C GLU A 103 -14.49 -2.90 7.72
N PHE A 104 -15.34 -2.05 7.15
CA PHE A 104 -15.22 -1.59 5.78
C PHE A 104 -14.27 -0.39 5.64
N VAL A 105 -14.11 0.43 6.69
CA VAL A 105 -13.06 1.47 6.73
C VAL A 105 -11.69 0.83 6.58
N LYS A 106 -11.41 -0.21 7.38
CA LYS A 106 -10.14 -0.95 7.30
C LYS A 106 -9.92 -1.51 5.90
N LYS A 107 -10.93 -2.18 5.33
CA LYS A 107 -10.84 -2.74 3.97
C LYS A 107 -10.55 -1.67 2.91
N ALA A 108 -11.28 -0.55 2.94
CA ALA A 108 -11.06 0.54 1.99
C ALA A 108 -9.66 1.15 2.11
N VAL A 109 -9.13 1.28 3.33
CA VAL A 109 -7.76 1.75 3.57
C VAL A 109 -6.71 0.76 3.07
N GLU A 110 -6.89 -0.54 3.31
CA GLU A 110 -5.99 -1.58 2.79
C GLU A 110 -5.94 -1.57 1.26
N GLU A 111 -7.09 -1.45 0.59
CA GLU A 111 -7.15 -1.33 -0.86
C GLU A 111 -6.53 -0.02 -1.37
N TYR A 112 -6.75 1.09 -0.68
CA TYR A 112 -6.07 2.36 -0.98
C TYR A 112 -4.54 2.22 -0.96
N MET A 113 -3.98 1.59 0.09
CA MET A 113 -2.54 1.35 0.18
C MET A 113 -2.02 0.48 -0.98
N GLN A 114 -2.76 -0.57 -1.35
CA GLN A 114 -2.39 -1.43 -2.47
C GLN A 114 -2.38 -0.67 -3.81
N LEU A 115 -3.39 0.16 -4.06
CA LEU A 115 -3.47 0.99 -5.27
C LEU A 115 -2.35 2.04 -5.32
N LEU A 116 -1.94 2.59 -4.16
CA LEU A 116 -0.76 3.44 -4.08
C LEU A 116 0.52 2.72 -4.49
N VAL A 117 0.73 1.48 -4.01
CA VAL A 117 1.90 0.68 -4.40
C VAL A 117 1.89 0.38 -5.91
N GLN A 118 0.74 -0.08 -6.44
CA GLN A 118 0.62 -0.38 -7.87
C GLN A 118 0.81 0.86 -8.75
N SER A 119 0.25 2.00 -8.35
CA SER A 119 0.41 3.26 -9.10
C SER A 119 1.87 3.71 -9.11
N GLN A 120 2.59 3.60 -7.98
CA GLN A 120 4.03 3.86 -7.94
C GLN A 120 4.78 2.96 -8.94
N GLU A 121 4.48 1.66 -8.97
CA GLU A 121 5.09 0.71 -9.91
C GLU A 121 4.79 1.05 -11.38
N LYS A 122 3.62 1.60 -11.68
CA LYS A 122 3.23 1.99 -13.04
C LYS A 122 3.78 3.32 -13.50
N VAL A 123 3.83 4.33 -12.62
CA VAL A 123 4.57 5.58 -12.89
C VAL A 123 6.03 5.27 -13.22
N SER A 124 6.56 4.34 -12.46
CA SER A 124 7.91 3.84 -12.63
C SER A 124 8.16 3.15 -13.96
N GLU A 125 7.29 2.21 -14.35
CA GLU A 125 7.33 1.55 -15.66
C GLU A 125 7.30 2.60 -16.78
N ALA A 126 6.39 3.57 -16.70
CA ALA A 126 6.24 4.64 -17.69
C ALA A 126 7.49 5.54 -17.83
N ILE A 127 8.23 5.78 -16.74
CA ILE A 127 9.50 6.51 -16.78
C ILE A 127 10.58 5.67 -17.50
N ASN A 128 10.69 4.37 -17.16
CA ASN A 128 11.73 3.51 -17.71
C ASN A 128 11.52 3.22 -19.21
N GLU A 129 10.28 3.23 -19.68
CA GLU A 129 9.93 3.01 -21.08
C GLU A 129 10.08 4.27 -21.95
N ASP A 130 10.59 5.39 -21.38
CA ASP A 130 10.64 6.71 -22.00
C ASP A 130 9.27 7.15 -22.57
N GLU A 131 8.16 6.65 -22.00
CA GLU A 131 6.79 6.96 -22.44
C GLU A 131 6.35 8.37 -22.01
N LEU A 132 7.01 8.91 -20.98
CA LEU A 132 6.65 10.18 -20.38
C LEU A 132 7.56 11.31 -20.85
N THR A 133 6.95 12.43 -21.23
CA THR A 133 7.66 13.71 -21.30
C THR A 133 7.87 14.26 -19.89
N ASP A 134 8.84 15.16 -19.72
CA ASP A 134 9.11 15.83 -18.43
C ASP A 134 7.82 16.42 -17.83
N GLU A 135 6.94 17.01 -18.65
CA GLU A 135 5.68 17.58 -18.17
C GLU A 135 4.71 16.52 -17.62
N LYS A 136 4.64 15.35 -18.27
CA LYS A 136 3.78 14.26 -17.77
C LYS A 136 4.36 13.58 -16.54
N GLN A 137 5.69 13.49 -16.43
CA GLN A 137 6.34 13.01 -15.21
C GLN A 137 5.99 13.91 -14.03
N GLU A 138 6.08 15.23 -14.23
CA GLU A 138 5.68 16.22 -13.22
C GLU A 138 4.18 16.11 -12.88
N GLU A 139 3.30 15.94 -13.88
CA GLU A 139 1.87 15.74 -13.65
C GLU A 139 1.59 14.50 -12.79
N LEU A 140 2.18 13.35 -13.14
CA LEU A 140 1.99 12.10 -12.39
C LEU A 140 2.57 12.20 -10.98
N ALA A 141 3.71 12.85 -10.81
CA ALA A 141 4.29 13.09 -9.50
C ALA A 141 3.39 13.99 -8.63
N ASN A 142 2.82 15.05 -9.22
CA ASN A 142 1.86 15.91 -8.54
C ASN A 142 0.62 15.13 -8.10
N LYS A 143 0.10 14.25 -8.96
CA LYS A 143 -1.05 13.39 -8.63
C LYS A 143 -0.72 12.38 -7.52
N LEU A 144 0.42 11.70 -7.58
CA LEU A 144 0.90 10.81 -6.52
C LEU A 144 0.95 11.53 -5.17
N GLU A 145 1.54 12.73 -5.17
CA GLU A 145 1.64 13.55 -3.97
C GLU A 145 0.27 13.99 -3.45
N GLU A 146 -0.62 14.44 -4.34
CA GLU A 146 -2.00 14.83 -4.00
C GLU A 146 -2.76 13.66 -3.36
N VAL A 147 -2.73 12.48 -3.98
CA VAL A 147 -3.45 11.28 -3.51
C VAL A 147 -2.90 10.79 -2.16
N ALA A 148 -1.59 10.91 -1.95
CA ALA A 148 -0.95 10.56 -0.69
C ALA A 148 -1.13 11.63 0.40
N ASN A 149 -1.45 12.87 0.03
CA ASN A 149 -1.72 13.97 0.94
C ASN A 149 -3.19 13.99 1.35
N VAL A 150 -3.54 13.08 2.26
CA VAL A 150 -4.83 13.10 2.95
C VAL A 150 -4.87 14.34 3.86
N ASP A 151 -5.99 15.04 3.87
CA ASP A 151 -6.18 16.17 4.77
C ASP A 151 -6.10 15.69 6.24
N GLU A 152 -5.42 16.46 7.08
CA GLU A 152 -5.10 16.09 8.48
C GLU A 152 -6.35 15.69 9.28
N LYS A 153 -7.50 16.33 9.01
CA LYS A 153 -8.77 16.00 9.66
C LYS A 153 -9.29 14.63 9.22
N SER A 154 -9.30 14.34 7.93
CA SER A 154 -9.72 13.02 7.44
C SER A 154 -8.75 11.93 7.85
N GLU A 155 -7.45 12.21 7.82
CA GLU A 155 -6.42 11.26 8.29
C GLU A 155 -6.64 10.91 9.77
N GLU A 156 -6.88 11.90 10.63
CA GLU A 156 -7.21 11.67 12.04
C GLU A 156 -8.49 10.84 12.22
N THR A 157 -9.54 11.18 11.47
CA THR A 157 -10.85 10.51 11.58
C THR A 157 -10.79 9.05 11.11
N ILE A 158 -10.15 8.80 9.96
CA ILE A 158 -9.92 7.46 9.42
C ILE A 158 -9.03 6.68 10.40
N SER A 159 -7.92 7.27 10.83
CA SER A 159 -6.96 6.63 11.73
C SER A 159 -7.60 6.20 13.03
N GLN A 160 -8.49 6.99 13.64
CA GLN A 160 -9.17 6.58 14.89
C GLN A 160 -9.91 5.24 14.80
N ASN A 161 -10.30 4.81 13.60
CA ASN A 161 -11.01 3.56 13.34
C ASN A 161 -10.10 2.41 12.87
N LEU A 162 -8.80 2.66 12.75
CA LEU A 162 -7.80 1.66 12.38
C LEU A 162 -7.04 1.14 13.61
N ASP A 163 -6.62 -0.12 13.55
CA ASP A 163 -5.66 -0.64 14.51
C ASP A 163 -4.26 -0.06 14.27
N GLU A 164 -3.39 -0.14 15.28
CA GLU A 164 -2.07 0.48 15.26
C GLU A 164 -1.19 0.00 14.10
N ASN A 165 -1.32 -1.28 13.70
CA ASN A 165 -0.54 -1.82 12.61
C ASN A 165 -0.97 -1.21 11.27
N THR A 166 -2.28 -1.19 10.99
CA THR A 166 -2.79 -0.60 9.74
C THR A 166 -2.52 0.92 9.66
N LYS A 167 -2.47 1.64 10.79
CA LYS A 167 -2.04 3.05 10.80
C LYS A 167 -0.58 3.22 10.40
N GLU A 168 0.30 2.41 10.97
CA GLU A 168 1.74 2.48 10.67
C GLU A 168 1.99 2.12 9.19
N GLU A 169 1.30 1.10 8.67
CA GLU A 169 1.32 0.74 7.24
C GLU A 169 0.78 1.87 6.35
N LEU A 170 -0.31 2.54 6.75
CA LEU A 170 -0.88 3.68 6.02
C LEU A 170 0.09 4.87 5.96
N GLU A 171 0.70 5.23 7.09
CA GLU A 171 1.71 6.29 7.14
C GLU A 171 2.93 5.91 6.28
N GLU A 172 3.41 4.66 6.34
CA GLU A 172 4.52 4.20 5.48
C GLU A 172 4.16 4.26 3.99
N ALA A 173 2.97 3.80 3.60
CA ALA A 173 2.52 3.81 2.21
C ALA A 173 2.42 5.25 1.65
N GLN A 174 1.85 6.17 2.42
CA GLN A 174 1.74 7.57 2.04
C GLN A 174 3.11 8.27 1.96
N GLU A 175 3.98 8.05 2.95
CA GLU A 175 5.32 8.62 2.96
C GLU A 175 6.18 8.06 1.81
N THR A 176 6.07 6.76 1.52
CA THR A 176 6.73 6.14 0.37
C THR A 176 6.20 6.73 -0.93
N THR A 177 4.89 6.89 -1.08
CA THR A 177 4.29 7.51 -2.28
C THR A 177 4.81 8.92 -2.51
N LYS A 178 4.88 9.73 -1.46
CA LYS A 178 5.40 11.10 -1.54
C LYS A 178 6.90 11.11 -1.85
N ALA A 179 7.65 10.16 -1.29
CA ALA A 179 9.06 10.00 -1.63
C ALA A 179 9.23 9.65 -3.11
N VAL A 180 8.42 8.74 -3.65
CA VAL A 180 8.39 8.42 -5.09
C VAL A 180 8.04 9.64 -5.92
N ALA A 181 7.00 10.40 -5.55
CA ALA A 181 6.66 11.65 -6.25
C ALA A 181 7.85 12.62 -6.29
N ASN A 182 8.57 12.80 -5.18
CA ASN A 182 9.76 13.65 -5.13
C ASN A 182 10.93 13.10 -5.94
N VAL A 183 11.10 11.77 -5.96
CA VAL A 183 12.08 11.09 -6.81
C VAL A 183 11.81 11.43 -8.27
N VAL A 184 10.54 11.33 -8.70
CA VAL A 184 10.12 11.68 -10.06
C VAL A 184 10.33 13.17 -10.37
N LYS A 185 10.14 14.06 -9.38
CA LYS A 185 10.31 15.51 -9.57
C LYS A 185 11.77 16.00 -9.58
N GLY A 186 12.69 15.32 -8.91
CA GLY A 186 13.98 15.95 -8.59
C GLY A 186 15.19 15.04 -8.39
N ILE A 187 15.03 13.71 -8.42
CA ILE A 187 16.20 12.83 -8.43
C ILE A 187 16.67 12.68 -9.88
N ASP A 188 18.00 12.63 -10.05
CA ASP A 188 18.60 12.34 -11.35
C ASP A 188 17.97 11.07 -11.91
N ALA A 189 17.17 11.21 -12.98
CA ALA A 189 16.49 10.10 -13.64
C ALA A 189 17.47 8.97 -13.98
N LYS A 190 18.74 9.29 -14.25
CA LYS A 190 19.80 8.31 -14.49
C LYS A 190 20.16 7.51 -13.25
N MET A 191 20.12 8.11 -12.08
CA MET A 191 20.36 7.42 -10.81
C MET A 191 19.23 6.44 -10.51
N VAL A 192 17.98 6.88 -10.69
CA VAL A 192 16.79 6.02 -10.54
C VAL A 192 16.85 4.86 -11.52
N GLN A 193 17.08 5.15 -12.81
CA GLN A 193 17.25 4.14 -13.85
C GLN A 193 18.37 3.16 -13.50
N SER A 194 19.54 3.65 -13.08
CA SER A 194 20.66 2.81 -12.65
C SER A 194 20.27 1.86 -11.52
N LEU A 195 19.55 2.33 -10.50
CA LEU A 195 19.08 1.46 -9.41
C LEU A 195 17.98 0.49 -9.87
N ARG A 196 17.15 0.88 -10.85
CA ARG A 196 16.15 -0.01 -11.45
C ARG A 196 16.78 -1.13 -12.27
N ASP A 197 17.76 -0.82 -13.10
CA ASP A 197 18.55 -1.80 -13.85
C ASP A 197 19.27 -2.77 -12.90
N GLN A 198 19.51 -2.33 -11.66
CA GLN A 198 20.07 -3.11 -10.59
C GLN A 198 19.06 -3.98 -9.82
N GLY A 199 17.77 -3.88 -10.13
CA GLY A 199 16.69 -4.70 -9.58
C GLY A 199 15.95 -4.08 -8.38
N PHE A 200 16.25 -2.85 -8.00
CA PHE A 200 15.61 -2.22 -6.83
C PHE A 200 14.19 -1.72 -7.13
N GLY A 201 13.26 -1.88 -6.20
CA GLY A 201 11.95 -1.21 -6.25
C GLY A 201 12.05 0.28 -5.94
N TYR A 202 11.06 1.11 -6.28
CA TYR A 202 11.12 2.55 -6.02
C TYR A 202 11.07 2.90 -4.53
N GLY A 203 10.35 2.12 -3.74
CA GLY A 203 10.42 2.21 -2.28
C GLY A 203 11.83 1.92 -1.75
N GLU A 204 12.54 0.96 -2.34
CA GLU A 204 13.94 0.69 -2.00
C GLU A 204 14.86 1.81 -2.48
N ILE A 205 14.64 2.36 -3.68
CA ILE A 205 15.38 3.51 -4.21
C ILE A 205 15.24 4.72 -3.29
N ALA A 206 14.02 5.02 -2.82
CA ALA A 206 13.78 6.07 -1.85
C ALA A 206 14.51 5.80 -0.52
N LYS A 207 14.46 4.56 -0.02
CA LYS A 207 15.20 4.14 1.18
C LYS A 207 16.72 4.25 0.99
N ILE A 208 17.25 3.88 -0.18
CA ILE A 208 18.67 3.99 -0.56
C ILE A 208 19.09 5.46 -0.61
N ALA A 209 18.34 6.31 -1.30
CA ALA A 209 18.63 7.74 -1.40
C ALA A 209 18.59 8.43 -0.02
N ALA A 210 17.60 8.11 0.80
CA ALA A 210 17.48 8.63 2.15
C ALA A 210 18.66 8.19 3.04
N LEU A 211 19.07 6.92 2.96
CA LEU A 211 20.23 6.38 3.67
C LEU A 211 21.54 7.02 3.20
N ALA A 212 21.74 7.13 1.89
CA ALA A 212 22.93 7.72 1.30
C ALA A 212 23.14 9.14 1.86
N GLU A 213 22.09 9.96 1.84
CA GLU A 213 22.15 11.32 2.37
C GLU A 213 22.31 11.35 3.90
N ALA A 214 21.61 10.51 4.64
CA ALA A 214 21.70 10.45 6.11
C ALA A 214 23.08 10.01 6.61
N THR A 215 23.75 9.13 5.86
CA THR A 215 25.04 8.54 6.23
C THR A 215 26.22 9.25 5.57
N GLY A 216 25.96 10.13 4.60
CA GLY A 216 26.99 10.75 3.75
C GLY A 216 27.64 9.79 2.76
N LYS A 217 27.12 8.57 2.63
CA LYS A 217 27.58 7.57 1.65
C LYS A 217 26.98 7.84 0.29
N THR A 218 27.58 7.31 -0.76
CA THR A 218 26.98 7.41 -2.09
C THR A 218 25.84 6.41 -2.27
N VAL A 219 24.96 6.70 -3.22
CA VAL A 219 23.85 5.81 -3.57
C VAL A 219 24.35 4.45 -4.07
N GLU A 220 25.48 4.44 -4.76
CA GLU A 220 26.17 3.22 -5.22
C GLU A 220 26.69 2.37 -4.05
N GLU A 221 27.25 3.00 -3.02
CA GLU A 221 27.74 2.29 -1.84
C GLU A 221 26.60 1.62 -1.05
N ILE A 222 25.50 2.35 -0.85
CA ILE A 222 24.32 1.81 -0.16
C ILE A 222 23.68 0.70 -0.98
N SER A 223 23.46 0.91 -2.28
CA SER A 223 22.85 -0.10 -3.15
C SER A 223 23.72 -1.35 -3.32
N ALA A 224 25.04 -1.21 -3.44
CA ALA A 224 25.95 -2.35 -3.44
C ALA A 224 25.82 -3.18 -2.15
N SER A 225 25.74 -2.50 -1.00
CA SER A 225 25.57 -3.18 0.28
C SER A 225 24.25 -3.94 0.39
N VAL A 226 23.15 -3.38 -0.12
CA VAL A 226 21.85 -4.08 -0.15
C VAL A 226 21.91 -5.31 -1.06
N LYS A 227 22.59 -5.22 -2.22
CA LYS A 227 22.81 -6.37 -3.12
C LYS A 227 23.65 -7.48 -2.53
N GLU A 228 24.59 -7.14 -1.65
CA GLU A 228 25.36 -8.12 -0.87
C GLU A 228 24.51 -8.85 0.18
N GLY A 229 23.21 -8.53 0.25
CA GLY A 229 22.24 -9.16 1.15
C GLY A 229 22.09 -8.44 2.48
N LYS A 230 22.74 -7.28 2.68
CA LYS A 230 22.54 -6.49 3.89
C LYS A 230 21.14 -5.89 3.87
N GLY A 231 20.34 -6.23 4.88
CA GLY A 231 19.02 -5.60 5.04
C GLY A 231 19.16 -4.12 5.40
N PHE A 232 18.17 -3.31 5.02
CA PHE A 232 18.10 -1.89 5.40
C PHE A 232 18.24 -1.68 6.92
N GLY A 233 17.66 -2.57 7.74
CA GLY A 233 17.80 -2.50 9.19
C GLY A 233 19.23 -2.72 9.71
N GLU A 234 20.03 -3.54 9.01
CA GLU A 234 21.44 -3.77 9.34
C GLU A 234 22.27 -2.53 8.97
N LEU A 235 22.07 -2.01 7.75
CA LEU A 235 22.71 -0.77 7.32
C LEU A 235 22.42 0.37 8.28
N LEU A 236 21.17 0.50 8.75
CA LEU A 236 20.83 1.52 9.74
C LEU A 236 21.60 1.35 11.03
N ARG A 237 21.63 0.13 11.57
CA ARG A 237 22.35 -0.17 12.82
C ARG A 237 23.84 0.09 12.71
N GLU A 238 24.47 -0.27 11.58
CA GLU A 238 25.90 0.00 11.32
C GLU A 238 26.23 1.50 11.34
N ASN A 239 25.28 2.34 10.90
CA ASN A 239 25.45 3.80 10.90
C ASN A 239 24.86 4.47 12.15
N GLY A 240 24.46 3.70 13.17
CA GLY A 240 23.89 4.23 14.41
C GLY A 240 22.51 4.87 14.26
N LEU A 241 21.79 4.55 13.18
CA LEU A 241 20.46 5.06 12.87
C LEU A 241 19.37 4.05 13.24
N HIS A 242 18.21 4.56 13.62
CA HIS A 242 17.00 3.78 13.86
C HIS A 242 16.04 3.91 12.64
N PRO A 243 15.27 2.88 12.25
CA PRO A 243 14.32 2.97 11.13
C PRO A 243 13.38 4.19 11.19
N LYS A 244 12.87 4.50 12.39
CA LYS A 244 12.05 5.70 12.62
C LYS A 244 12.76 7.02 12.31
N GLU A 245 14.08 7.09 12.49
CA GLU A 245 14.86 8.30 12.17
C GLU A 245 14.92 8.52 10.66
N ILE A 246 15.00 7.46 9.85
CA ILE A 246 14.96 7.56 8.37
C ILE A 246 13.64 8.15 7.91
N SER A 247 12.51 7.57 8.36
CA SER A 247 11.18 8.09 8.02
C SER A 247 11.06 9.56 8.42
N THR A 248 11.55 9.91 9.62
CA THR A 248 11.55 11.29 10.10
C THR A 248 12.44 12.22 9.25
N MET A 249 13.60 11.76 8.79
CA MET A 249 14.48 12.53 7.89
C MET A 249 13.87 12.71 6.50
N ILE A 250 13.21 11.68 5.95
CA ILE A 250 12.47 11.78 4.68
C ILE A 250 11.36 12.84 4.81
N LYS A 251 10.58 12.77 5.89
CA LYS A 251 9.49 13.71 6.19
C LYS A 251 9.99 15.14 6.37
N GLU A 252 11.11 15.34 7.08
CA GLU A 252 11.74 16.65 7.25
C GLU A 252 12.21 17.26 5.93
N LYS A 253 12.89 16.49 5.08
CA LYS A 253 13.35 16.98 3.77
C LYS A 253 12.19 17.35 2.88
N ARG A 254 11.13 16.53 2.86
CA ARG A 254 9.92 16.85 2.12
C ARG A 254 9.32 18.17 2.61
N LEU A 255 9.09 18.31 3.91
CA LEU A 255 8.55 19.55 4.47
C LEU A 255 9.45 20.75 4.20
N THR A 256 10.77 20.56 4.17
CA THR A 256 11.73 21.61 3.83
C THR A 256 11.64 21.99 2.34
N ALA A 257 11.55 21.03 1.43
CA ALA A 257 11.36 21.28 0.00
C ALA A 257 10.02 21.97 -0.28
N GLU A 258 8.92 21.48 0.30
CA GLU A 258 7.59 22.10 0.22
C GLU A 258 7.61 23.53 0.78
N LEU A 259 8.40 23.78 1.84
CA LEU A 259 8.53 25.10 2.46
C LEU A 259 9.28 26.07 1.54
N GLU A 260 10.37 25.63 0.92
CA GLU A 260 11.11 26.44 -0.05
C GLU A 260 10.26 26.76 -1.29
N GLU A 261 9.49 25.79 -1.79
CA GLU A 261 8.54 26.00 -2.88
C GLU A 261 7.44 26.99 -2.49
N ALA A 262 6.83 26.83 -1.31
CA ALA A 262 5.81 27.74 -0.81
C ALA A 262 6.33 29.18 -0.65
N LYS A 263 7.58 29.34 -0.19
CA LYS A 263 8.26 30.65 -0.14
C LYS A 263 8.48 31.23 -1.53
N ALA A 264 8.92 30.41 -2.49
CA ALA A 264 9.13 30.83 -3.88
C ALA A 264 7.82 31.32 -4.54
N ASN A 265 6.70 30.67 -4.20
CA ASN A 265 5.37 31.00 -4.69
C ASN A 265 4.66 32.13 -3.91
N GLY A 266 5.23 32.59 -2.79
CA GLY A 266 4.63 33.63 -1.94
C GLY A 266 3.36 33.18 -1.19
N ASP A 267 3.19 31.88 -0.92
CA ASP A 267 2.05 31.35 -0.16
C ASP A 267 2.32 31.40 1.35
N ASP A 268 2.15 32.59 1.95
CA ASP A 268 2.43 32.85 3.36
C ASP A 268 1.69 31.88 4.32
N LYS A 269 0.46 31.46 3.96
CA LYS A 269 -0.32 30.53 4.80
C LYS A 269 0.27 29.13 4.77
N LYS A 270 0.68 28.64 3.59
CA LYS A 270 1.34 27.33 3.47
C LYS A 270 2.70 27.35 4.16
N VAL A 271 3.46 28.46 4.04
CA VAL A 271 4.73 28.67 4.76
C VAL A 271 4.55 28.55 6.26
N GLU A 272 3.59 29.27 6.86
CA GLU A 272 3.34 29.21 8.31
C GLU A 272 2.99 27.79 8.77
N ARG A 273 2.11 27.10 8.04
CA ARG A 273 1.73 25.70 8.36
C ARG A 273 2.92 24.75 8.28
N LEU A 274 3.75 24.86 7.25
CA LEU A 274 4.92 24.00 7.06
C LEU A 274 5.99 24.25 8.14
N GLN A 275 6.21 25.51 8.52
CA GLN A 275 7.08 25.86 9.65
C GLN A 275 6.60 25.24 10.96
N GLN A 276 5.28 25.29 11.22
CA GLN A 276 4.70 24.64 12.40
C GLN A 276 4.88 23.11 12.37
N LYS A 277 4.69 22.48 11.21
CA LYS A 277 4.92 21.03 11.04
C LYS A 277 6.38 20.65 11.27
N LEU A 278 7.33 21.42 10.72
CA LEU A 278 8.76 21.24 10.97
C LEU A 278 9.10 21.39 12.45
N ALA A 279 8.61 22.44 13.10
CA ALA A 279 8.84 22.66 14.53
C ALA A 279 8.30 21.52 15.41
N LYS A 280 7.11 20.98 15.09
CA LYS A 280 6.55 19.79 15.77
C LYS A 280 7.42 18.55 15.55
N LEU A 281 7.94 18.38 14.35
CA LEU A 281 8.79 17.24 13.99
C LEU A 281 10.16 17.32 14.68
N GLU A 282 10.76 18.51 14.76
CA GLU A 282 11.97 18.78 15.56
C GLU A 282 11.75 18.51 17.05
N ALA A 283 10.61 18.95 17.61
CA ALA A 283 10.25 18.66 18.99
C ALA A 283 10.14 17.14 19.24
N LYS A 284 9.51 16.40 18.31
CA LYS A 284 9.40 14.93 18.39
C LYS A 284 10.78 14.26 18.36
N LYS A 285 11.69 14.71 17.48
CA LYS A 285 13.08 14.23 17.44
C LYS A 285 13.81 14.48 18.76
N ALA A 286 13.65 15.67 19.34
CA ALA A 286 14.26 16.01 20.62
C ALA A 286 13.72 15.12 21.76
N ASP A 287 12.42 14.85 21.78
CA ASP A 287 11.81 13.96 22.76
C ASP A 287 12.30 12.50 22.61
N GLU A 288 12.45 12.01 21.39
CA GLU A 288 13.00 10.68 21.12
C GLU A 288 14.48 10.57 21.53
N ALA A 289 15.29 11.59 21.23
CA ALA A 289 16.69 11.67 21.67
C ALA A 289 16.78 11.67 23.22
N ASN A 290 15.93 12.42 23.89
CA ASN A 290 15.86 12.46 25.35
C ASN A 290 15.43 11.12 25.96
N LYS A 291 14.48 10.40 25.33
CA LYS A 291 14.07 9.05 25.75
C LYS A 291 15.21 8.04 25.60
N LYS A 292 15.96 8.08 24.49
CA LYS A 292 17.14 7.24 24.28
C LYS A 292 18.21 7.49 25.36
N GLY A 293 18.47 8.76 25.69
CA GLY A 293 19.42 9.13 26.74
C GLY A 293 19.04 8.58 28.12
N LYS A 294 17.75 8.63 28.50
CA LYS A 294 17.27 8.10 29.78
C LYS A 294 17.36 6.58 29.87
N ASN A 295 17.05 5.85 28.80
CA ASN A 295 17.17 4.39 28.80
C ASN A 295 18.63 3.96 28.87
N LYS A 296 19.53 4.61 28.12
CA LYS A 296 20.96 4.30 28.17
C LYS A 296 21.55 4.49 29.57
N MET A 297 21.18 5.57 30.28
CA MET A 297 21.60 5.76 31.67
C MET A 297 21.05 4.70 32.63
N LYS A 298 19.89 4.13 32.35
CA LYS A 298 19.28 3.08 33.18
C LYS A 298 19.97 1.73 32.97
N ASP A 299 20.33 1.42 31.73
CA ASP A 299 21.07 0.21 31.38
C ASP A 299 22.51 0.28 31.94
N GLU A 300 23.19 1.43 31.82
CA GLU A 300 24.51 1.66 32.42
C GLU A 300 24.48 1.61 33.97
N ALA A 301 23.41 2.10 34.60
CA ALA A 301 23.24 2.01 36.05
C ALA A 301 23.00 0.56 36.54
N GLN A 302 22.26 -0.26 35.78
CA GLN A 302 22.06 -1.68 36.10
C GLN A 302 23.33 -2.51 35.87
N GLU A 303 24.13 -2.16 34.87
CA GLU A 303 25.42 -2.81 34.63
C GLU A 303 26.44 -2.43 35.72
N ALA A 304 26.44 -1.17 36.20
CA ALA A 304 27.25 -0.74 37.33
C ALA A 304 26.87 -1.43 38.66
N GLU A 305 25.57 -1.63 38.94
CA GLU A 305 25.10 -2.39 40.12
C GLU A 305 25.41 -3.89 40.03
N ALA A 306 25.52 -4.47 38.83
CA ALA A 306 25.94 -5.85 38.64
C ALA A 306 27.44 -6.04 38.93
N VAL A 307 28.29 -5.08 38.51
CA VAL A 307 29.74 -5.11 38.77
C VAL A 307 30.05 -4.92 40.26
N GLU A 308 29.27 -4.09 40.99
CA GLU A 308 29.47 -3.87 42.43
C GLU A 308 29.08 -5.11 43.29
N ASN A 309 28.23 -6.00 42.76
CA ASN A 309 27.87 -7.25 43.44
C ASN A 309 28.88 -8.39 43.19
N ASP A 310 29.57 -8.42 42.05
CA ASP A 310 30.66 -9.36 41.80
C ASP A 310 31.94 -9.00 42.58
N GLU A 311 32.20 -7.71 42.85
CA GLU A 311 33.35 -7.29 43.67
C GLU A 311 33.16 -7.64 45.16
N LYS A 312 31.92 -7.72 45.67
CA LYS A 312 31.63 -8.23 47.02
C LYS A 312 31.68 -9.75 47.14
N ALA A 313 31.57 -10.50 46.05
CA ALA A 313 31.76 -11.96 46.06
C ALA A 313 33.25 -12.36 46.05
N ALA A 314 34.15 -11.49 45.56
CA ALA A 314 35.60 -11.74 45.53
C ALA A 314 36.34 -11.41 46.85
N VAL A 315 35.73 -10.65 47.76
CA VAL A 315 36.33 -10.29 49.07
C VAL A 315 35.90 -11.26 50.20
N GLY A 316 35.02 -12.21 49.91
CA GLY A 316 34.55 -13.23 50.85
C GLY A 316 35.43 -14.48 50.99
N ASP A 317 36.53 -14.59 50.26
CA ASP A 317 37.42 -15.78 50.26
C ASP A 317 38.88 -15.43 50.64
N ALA A 318 39.05 -14.43 51.52
CA ALA A 318 40.36 -14.02 52.05
C ALA A 318 40.42 -14.09 53.59
N THR A 319 39.60 -14.93 54.23
CA THR A 319 39.69 -15.17 55.67
C THR A 319 39.37 -16.61 56.07
N ASN A 320 40.04 -17.58 55.43
CA ASN A 320 40.36 -18.83 56.08
C ASN A 320 41.46 -19.57 55.33
N GLN A 321 42.71 -19.45 55.79
CA GLN A 321 43.73 -20.50 55.89
C GLN A 321 45.13 -19.91 56.06
N VAL A 322 45.59 -19.88 57.31
CA VAL A 322 46.98 -20.23 57.63
C VAL A 322 46.89 -21.34 58.66
N LYS A 323 46.88 -22.58 58.18
CA LYS A 323 47.50 -23.70 58.87
C LYS A 323 47.76 -24.83 57.89
N ASP A 324 49.05 -25.14 57.83
CA ASP A 324 49.67 -26.42 57.49
C ASP A 324 49.86 -26.73 56.00
N GLU A 325 51.10 -26.46 55.57
CA GLU A 325 51.80 -27.11 54.46
C GLU A 325 51.98 -28.60 54.77
N GLU A 326 51.21 -29.47 54.13
CA GLU A 326 51.62 -30.81 53.69
C GLU A 326 50.42 -31.45 52.97
N ASP A 327 50.30 -31.20 51.67
CA ASP A 327 50.01 -32.24 50.68
C ASP A 327 49.86 -31.61 49.29
N MET A 328 50.92 -31.77 48.49
CA MET A 328 50.81 -31.71 47.04
C MET A 328 50.07 -32.95 46.55
N LYS A 329 49.09 -32.72 45.64
CA LYS A 329 48.38 -33.68 44.78
C LYS A 329 47.07 -34.27 45.33
N GLU A 330 46.00 -33.48 45.30
CA GLU A 330 44.67 -33.92 44.88
C GLU A 330 43.72 -32.73 44.94
N GLU A 331 43.55 -31.97 43.85
CA GLU A 331 42.30 -31.27 43.52
C GLU A 331 42.43 -30.48 42.21
N SER A 332 42.67 -31.22 41.12
CA SER A 332 42.40 -30.76 39.76
C SER A 332 40.95 -31.05 39.33
N GLN A 333 39.98 -31.01 40.26
CA GLN A 333 38.59 -31.40 39.98
C GLN A 333 37.51 -30.41 40.45
N ALA A 334 37.85 -29.27 41.06
CA ALA A 334 36.84 -28.31 41.54
C ALA A 334 36.58 -27.11 40.62
N SER A 335 37.37 -26.90 39.56
CA SER A 335 37.14 -25.82 38.58
C SER A 335 36.33 -26.25 37.35
N ALA A 336 35.97 -27.53 37.23
CA ALA A 336 35.08 -28.04 36.20
C ALA A 336 33.59 -27.82 36.52
N THR A 337 33.21 -27.70 37.80
CA THR A 337 31.80 -27.79 38.23
C THR A 337 31.03 -26.46 38.18
N LYS A 338 31.70 -25.31 38.09
CA LYS A 338 31.03 -23.99 38.02
C LYS A 338 30.78 -23.54 36.57
N ALA A 339 31.66 -23.93 35.63
CA ALA A 339 31.41 -23.77 34.19
C ALA A 339 30.32 -24.73 33.68
N GLU A 340 30.22 -25.93 34.25
CA GLU A 340 29.22 -26.93 33.85
C GLU A 340 27.79 -26.56 34.31
N LYS A 341 27.62 -25.77 35.39
CA LYS A 341 26.29 -25.35 35.89
C LYS A 341 25.68 -24.20 35.08
N GLN A 342 26.49 -23.27 34.58
CA GLN A 342 26.02 -22.20 33.67
C GLN A 342 25.84 -22.70 32.21
N GLN A 343 26.56 -23.73 31.77
CA GLN A 343 26.29 -24.41 30.50
C GLN A 343 25.03 -25.30 30.55
N LYS A 344 24.64 -25.81 31.72
CA LYS A 344 23.46 -26.66 31.87
C LYS A 344 22.14 -25.86 31.89
N GLU A 345 22.14 -24.64 32.44
CA GLU A 345 20.95 -23.76 32.44
C GLU A 345 20.71 -23.10 31.06
N THR A 346 21.77 -22.80 30.31
CA THR A 346 21.67 -22.30 28.92
C THR A 346 21.24 -23.39 27.94
N ASN A 347 21.66 -24.64 28.11
CA ASN A 347 21.18 -25.76 27.29
C ASN A 347 19.71 -26.11 27.55
N THR A 348 19.20 -26.03 28.80
CA THR A 348 17.77 -26.30 29.07
C THR A 348 16.82 -25.25 28.49
N HIS A 349 17.24 -23.99 28.35
CA HIS A 349 16.41 -22.97 27.69
C HIS A 349 16.45 -23.07 26.17
N ALA A 350 17.60 -23.45 25.57
CA ALA A 350 17.70 -23.70 24.14
C ALA A 350 16.90 -24.94 23.70
N GLU A 351 16.91 -26.01 24.51
CA GLU A 351 16.17 -27.24 24.24
C GLU A 351 14.65 -27.04 24.34
N LYS A 352 14.19 -26.25 25.33
CA LYS A 352 12.76 -25.90 25.46
C LYS A 352 12.28 -24.96 24.34
N ALA A 353 13.13 -24.04 23.88
CA ALA A 353 12.82 -23.17 22.75
C ALA A 353 12.77 -23.94 21.42
N THR A 354 13.63 -24.95 21.23
CA THR A 354 13.59 -25.81 20.03
C THR A 354 12.42 -26.78 20.05
N GLU A 355 12.04 -27.34 21.21
CA GLU A 355 10.84 -28.17 21.34
C GLU A 355 9.55 -27.37 21.06
N GLU A 356 9.47 -26.11 21.53
CA GLU A 356 8.33 -25.24 21.24
C GLU A 356 8.27 -24.83 19.77
N ALA A 357 9.43 -24.55 19.14
CA ALA A 357 9.52 -24.25 17.72
C ALA A 357 9.09 -25.45 16.85
N GLN A 358 9.55 -26.67 17.18
CA GLN A 358 9.14 -27.89 16.48
C GLN A 358 7.63 -28.16 16.65
N LYS A 359 7.07 -27.91 17.84
CA LYS A 359 5.62 -28.06 18.08
C LYS A 359 4.79 -27.06 17.28
N ARG A 360 5.29 -25.82 17.12
CA ARG A 360 4.65 -24.81 16.25
C ARG A 360 4.75 -25.18 14.78
N GLU A 361 5.89 -25.71 14.33
CA GLU A 361 6.08 -26.16 12.94
C GLU A 361 5.18 -27.35 12.59
N VAL A 362 5.05 -28.33 13.49
CA VAL A 362 4.13 -29.47 13.30
C VAL A 362 2.67 -28.99 13.27
N LYS A 363 2.29 -28.07 14.15
CA LYS A 363 0.93 -27.50 14.16
C LYS A 363 0.65 -26.68 12.89
N ALA A 364 1.63 -25.92 12.40
CA ALA A 364 1.49 -25.17 11.15
C ALA A 364 1.32 -26.10 9.95
N LYS A 365 2.12 -27.17 9.86
CA LYS A 365 2.01 -28.19 8.80
C LYS A 365 0.70 -28.98 8.83
N GLU A 366 0.04 -29.08 10.00
CA GLU A 366 -1.26 -29.75 10.12
C GLU A 366 -2.44 -28.80 9.82
N GLU A 367 -2.30 -27.49 10.05
CA GLU A 367 -3.32 -26.49 9.76
C GLU A 367 -3.34 -26.02 8.30
N GLU A 368 -2.18 -25.98 7.63
CA GLU A 368 -2.04 -25.56 6.23
C GLU A 368 -2.96 -26.33 5.24
N PRO A 369 -2.99 -27.69 5.23
CA PRO A 369 -3.87 -28.42 4.32
C PRO A 369 -5.36 -28.17 4.60
N LYS A 370 -5.75 -27.91 5.86
CA LYS A 370 -7.15 -27.60 6.22
C LYS A 370 -7.57 -26.22 5.72
N ARG A 371 -6.65 -25.24 5.72
CA ARG A 371 -6.90 -23.91 5.14
C ARG A 371 -6.99 -23.99 3.62
N GLU A 372 -6.12 -24.77 2.99
CA GLU A 372 -6.15 -24.97 1.54
C GLU A 372 -7.43 -25.69 1.08
N GLU A 373 -7.88 -26.71 1.82
CA GLU A 373 -9.14 -27.41 1.53
C GLU A 373 -10.35 -26.48 1.65
N LYS A 374 -10.41 -25.66 2.72
CA LYS A 374 -11.49 -24.68 2.90
C LYS A 374 -11.50 -23.62 1.80
N ALA A 375 -10.32 -23.13 1.39
CA ALA A 375 -10.21 -22.17 0.29
C ALA A 375 -10.69 -22.78 -1.04
N ARG A 376 -10.34 -24.05 -1.32
CA ARG A 376 -10.83 -24.76 -2.52
C ARG A 376 -12.35 -24.95 -2.50
N GLU A 377 -12.94 -25.26 -1.35
CA GLU A 377 -14.40 -25.38 -1.21
C GLU A 377 -15.12 -24.04 -1.43
N GLU A 378 -14.56 -22.93 -0.94
CA GLU A 378 -15.10 -21.59 -1.19
C GLU A 378 -15.02 -21.19 -2.67
N VAL A 379 -13.89 -21.47 -3.35
CA VAL A 379 -13.74 -21.23 -4.79
C VAL A 379 -14.75 -22.05 -5.60
N GLN A 380 -14.94 -23.34 -5.28
CA GLN A 380 -15.94 -24.18 -5.96
C GLN A 380 -17.37 -23.66 -5.79
N LYS A 381 -17.74 -23.18 -4.59
CA LYS A 381 -19.06 -22.58 -4.35
C LYS A 381 -19.27 -21.30 -5.16
N HIS A 382 -18.23 -20.47 -5.29
CA HIS A 382 -18.30 -19.26 -6.11
C HIS A 382 -18.42 -19.58 -7.60
N GLU A 383 -17.68 -20.58 -8.10
CA GLU A 383 -17.75 -21.03 -9.49
C GLU A 383 -19.12 -21.63 -9.83
N GLU A 384 -19.70 -22.45 -8.95
CA GLU A 384 -21.04 -23.02 -9.12
C GLU A 384 -22.12 -21.92 -9.18
N LYS A 385 -22.05 -20.95 -8.27
CA LYS A 385 -22.98 -19.82 -8.24
C LYS A 385 -22.87 -18.92 -9.48
N ALA A 386 -21.64 -18.67 -9.95
CA ALA A 386 -21.40 -17.90 -11.17
C ALA A 386 -21.95 -18.64 -12.42
N SER A 387 -21.77 -19.96 -12.49
CA SER A 387 -22.31 -20.79 -13.56
C SER A 387 -23.85 -20.80 -13.57
N GLU A 388 -24.48 -20.93 -12.40
CA GLU A 388 -25.94 -20.88 -12.28
C GLU A 388 -26.50 -19.52 -12.72
N GLU A 389 -25.83 -18.42 -12.37
CA GLU A 389 -26.24 -17.08 -12.78
C GLU A 389 -26.07 -16.86 -14.29
N ALA A 390 -24.98 -17.36 -14.88
CA ALA A 390 -24.75 -17.32 -16.32
C ALA A 390 -25.85 -18.08 -17.10
N GLN A 391 -26.23 -19.28 -16.65
CA GLN A 391 -27.32 -20.06 -17.24
C GLN A 391 -28.66 -19.31 -17.18
N LYS A 392 -28.98 -18.67 -16.05
CA LYS A 392 -30.21 -17.86 -15.91
C LYS A 392 -30.21 -16.64 -16.85
N ARG A 393 -29.06 -16.01 -17.09
CA ARG A 393 -28.94 -14.90 -18.04
C ARG A 393 -29.12 -15.37 -19.48
N GLU A 394 -28.54 -16.52 -19.83
CA GLU A 394 -28.71 -17.12 -21.17
C GLU A 394 -30.18 -17.52 -21.43
N GLU A 395 -30.85 -18.12 -20.45
CA GLU A 395 -32.27 -18.48 -20.55
C GLU A 395 -33.16 -17.24 -20.78
N LYS A 396 -32.94 -16.17 -20.02
CA LYS A 396 -33.66 -14.89 -20.21
C LYS A 396 -33.41 -14.27 -21.58
N ALA A 397 -32.16 -14.26 -22.04
CA ALA A 397 -31.80 -13.74 -23.36
C ALA A 397 -32.48 -14.52 -24.48
N ASN A 398 -32.55 -15.85 -24.35
CA ASN A 398 -33.25 -16.71 -25.30
C ASN A 398 -34.78 -16.49 -25.28
N GLU A 399 -35.38 -16.30 -24.11
CA GLU A 399 -36.82 -15.98 -23.99
C GLU A 399 -37.15 -14.63 -24.65
N GLU A 400 -36.33 -13.59 -24.42
CA GLU A 400 -36.50 -12.29 -25.08
C GLU A 400 -36.31 -12.38 -26.61
N ALA A 401 -35.32 -13.14 -27.08
CA ALA A 401 -35.11 -13.36 -28.50
C ALA A 401 -36.31 -14.07 -29.15
N GLN A 402 -36.91 -15.05 -28.47
CA GLN A 402 -38.14 -15.72 -28.93
C GLN A 402 -39.32 -14.76 -29.00
N LYS A 403 -39.56 -13.94 -27.96
CA LYS A 403 -40.62 -12.92 -27.95
C LYS A 403 -40.47 -11.95 -29.12
N ARG A 404 -39.27 -11.41 -29.35
CA ARG A 404 -38.97 -10.52 -30.48
C ARG A 404 -39.20 -11.21 -31.83
N ALA A 405 -38.88 -12.49 -31.95
CA ALA A 405 -39.12 -13.25 -33.17
C ALA A 405 -40.62 -13.47 -33.44
N GLU A 406 -41.43 -13.68 -32.39
CA GLU A 406 -42.88 -13.78 -32.51
C GLU A 406 -43.55 -12.45 -32.88
N GLU A 407 -43.11 -11.33 -32.29
CA GLU A 407 -43.58 -9.99 -32.63
C GLU A 407 -43.32 -9.68 -34.11
N LYS A 408 -42.11 -9.93 -34.61
CA LYS A 408 -41.77 -9.78 -36.03
C LYS A 408 -42.61 -10.66 -36.96
N LYS A 409 -43.02 -11.86 -36.50
CA LYS A 409 -43.93 -12.73 -37.27
C LYS A 409 -45.36 -12.17 -37.32
N LYS A 410 -45.83 -11.52 -36.24
CA LYS A 410 -47.15 -10.87 -36.20
C LYS A 410 -47.18 -9.63 -37.10
N GLU A 411 -46.14 -8.80 -37.07
CA GLU A 411 -46.01 -7.64 -37.95
C GLU A 411 -46.07 -8.02 -39.43
N LYS A 412 -45.30 -9.03 -39.86
CA LYS A 412 -45.32 -9.51 -41.26
C LYS A 412 -46.67 -10.08 -41.71
N LYS A 413 -47.47 -10.66 -40.79
CA LYS A 413 -48.82 -11.13 -41.12
C LYS A 413 -49.79 -9.98 -41.35
N ASN A 414 -49.66 -8.89 -40.57
CA ASN A 414 -50.49 -7.70 -40.73
C ASN A 414 -50.16 -6.95 -42.03
N GLU A 415 -48.88 -6.83 -42.40
CA GLU A 415 -48.48 -6.21 -43.67
C GLU A 415 -49.03 -6.96 -44.90
N ASN A 416 -49.04 -8.30 -44.89
CA ASN A 416 -49.60 -9.08 -45.99
C ASN A 416 -51.14 -9.06 -46.04
N GLY A 417 -51.83 -8.75 -44.94
CA GLY A 417 -53.29 -8.63 -44.89
C GLY A 417 -53.78 -7.39 -45.64
N ASN A 418 -53.17 -6.23 -45.39
CA ASN A 418 -53.56 -4.96 -46.03
C ASN A 418 -53.27 -4.92 -47.53
N ASN A 419 -52.30 -5.69 -48.02
CA ASN A 419 -51.98 -5.70 -49.45
C ASN A 419 -52.96 -6.54 -50.29
N LYS A 420 -53.90 -7.26 -49.65
CA LYS A 420 -54.93 -8.05 -50.33
C LYS A 420 -56.24 -7.29 -50.53
N GLU A 421 -56.54 -6.30 -49.68
CA GLU A 421 -57.74 -5.45 -49.81
C GLU A 421 -57.62 -4.41 -50.92
N ASN A 422 -56.41 -3.90 -51.22
CA ASN A 422 -56.20 -2.91 -52.28
C ASN A 422 -56.12 -3.50 -53.71
N LYS A 423 -56.35 -4.81 -53.89
CA LYS A 423 -56.31 -5.44 -55.23
C LYS A 423 -57.68 -5.65 -55.87
N ASP A 424 -58.76 -5.46 -55.13
CA ASP A 424 -60.13 -5.62 -55.64
C ASP A 424 -60.79 -4.28 -56.05
N GLU A 425 -60.13 -3.13 -55.81
CA GLU A 425 -60.65 -1.81 -56.20
C GLU A 425 -60.18 -1.31 -57.59
N ASP A 426 -59.22 -1.98 -58.24
CA ASP A 426 -58.64 -1.53 -59.52
C ASP A 426 -59.15 -2.33 -60.74
N ASN A 427 -60.29 -3.03 -60.61
CA ASN A 427 -60.91 -3.84 -61.67
C ASN A 427 -62.40 -3.52 -61.90
N GLY A 428 -62.86 -2.33 -61.45
CA GLY A 428 -64.23 -1.83 -61.62
C GLY A 428 -64.36 -0.76 -62.70
#